data_AF-A0A7W0WLL1-F1
#
_entry.id   AF-A0A7W0WLL1-F1
#
_cell.length_a   1.000
_cell.length_b   1.000
_cell.length_c   1.000
_cell.angle_alpha   90.00
_cell.angle_beta   90.00
_cell.angle_gamma   90.00
#
_symmetry.space_group_name_H-M   'P 1'
#
loop_
_entity.id
_entity.type
_entity.pdbx_description
1 polymer ?
#
loop_
_entity_poly.entity_id
_entity_poly.type
_entity_poly.pdbx_seq_one_letter_code
_entity_poly.pdbx_strand_id
1 'polypeptide(L)'
;MRWQFPTLLLLALPLAPLAPQSPHDRLALDKFRDSLDAVHDPASLRALRRGLADRRPFDPATSLRAALAALRLTALGGDSGAGLARSELRRLVKRRADWPYAWHALAVAERRRAEWERADPLALGNRVGTGTIERALEHERRALAADPAFAPAALALAATALALHDTAHYAP
;
A
#
# COMPACT_ATOMS: atom_id res chain seq x y z
N MET A 1 6.72 0.09 66.85
CA MET A 1 6.20 1.10 65.89
C MET A 1 6.27 0.51 64.50
N ARG A 2 5.13 0.37 63.83
CA ARG A 2 4.95 -0.33 62.55
C ARG A 2 5.42 0.57 61.41
N TRP A 3 6.37 0.08 60.61
CA TRP A 3 6.80 0.71 59.37
C TRP A 3 5.74 0.40 58.30
N GLN A 4 4.96 1.40 57.93
CA GLN A 4 4.04 1.31 56.80
C GLN A 4 4.81 1.69 55.54
N PHE A 5 5.20 0.70 54.74
CA PHE A 5 5.62 0.93 53.37
C PHE A 5 4.36 1.20 52.54
N PRO A 6 4.16 2.40 51.96
CA PRO A 6 3.08 2.61 51.03
C PRO A 6 3.35 1.74 49.80
N THR A 7 2.44 0.81 49.57
CA THR A 7 2.41 -0.07 48.41
C THR A 7 2.26 0.81 47.17
N LEU A 8 3.39 1.12 46.53
CA LEU A 8 3.45 1.74 45.21
C LEU A 8 2.91 0.72 44.20
N LEU A 9 1.58 0.69 44.06
CA LEU A 9 0.88 0.05 42.95
C LEU A 9 1.11 0.92 41.71
N LEU A 10 2.34 0.88 41.19
CA LEU A 10 2.73 1.53 39.95
C LEU A 10 1.95 0.86 38.81
N LEU A 11 1.01 1.62 38.27
CA LEU A 11 0.26 1.38 37.04
C LEU A 11 1.13 0.72 35.95
N ALA A 12 0.96 -0.58 35.77
CA ALA A 12 1.33 -1.26 34.54
C ALA A 12 0.27 -0.96 33.47
N LEU A 13 0.20 0.30 33.01
CA LEU A 13 -0.48 0.61 31.76
C LEU A 13 0.35 -0.01 30.63
N PRO A 14 -0.20 -0.95 29.84
CA PRO A 14 0.48 -1.37 28.63
C PRO A 14 0.60 -0.12 27.74
N LEU A 15 1.82 0.38 27.56
CA LEU A 15 2.09 1.32 26.49
C LEU A 15 1.80 0.58 25.18
N ALA A 16 0.58 0.76 24.65
CA ALA A 16 0.27 0.34 23.31
C ALA A 16 1.34 0.98 22.40
N PRO A 17 2.07 0.19 21.59
CA PRO A 17 3.02 0.76 20.66
C PRO A 17 2.27 1.78 19.81
N LEU A 18 2.79 3.01 19.72
CA LEU A 18 2.21 4.01 18.83
C LEU A 18 2.18 3.40 17.44
N ALA A 19 0.98 3.18 16.90
CA ALA A 19 0.83 2.73 15.54
C ALA A 19 1.53 3.76 14.64
N PRO A 20 2.55 3.36 13.86
CA PRO A 20 3.40 4.29 13.12
C PRO A 20 2.64 5.14 12.08
N GLN A 21 1.44 4.68 11.69
CA GLN A 21 0.43 5.46 11.02
C GLN A 21 -0.90 5.33 11.78
N SER A 22 -1.54 6.45 12.13
CA SER A 22 -2.76 6.42 12.94
C SER A 22 -3.93 5.74 12.20
N PRO A 23 -4.87 5.08 12.91
CA PRO A 23 -6.08 4.53 12.29
C PRO A 23 -6.91 5.59 11.55
N HIS A 24 -6.96 6.82 12.08
CA HIS A 24 -7.65 7.94 11.45
C HIS A 24 -7.04 8.30 10.08
N ASP A 25 -5.71 8.34 9.97
CA ASP A 25 -5.04 8.62 8.69
C ASP A 25 -5.34 7.55 7.65
N ARG A 26 -5.38 6.28 8.06
CA ARG A 26 -5.71 5.15 7.18
C ARG A 26 -7.15 5.25 6.67
N LEU A 27 -8.10 5.54 7.57
CA LEU A 27 -9.49 5.75 7.18
C LEU A 27 -9.64 6.94 6.21
N ALA A 28 -8.88 8.03 6.41
CA ALA A 28 -8.87 9.14 5.49
C ALA A 28 -8.28 8.78 4.11
N LEU A 29 -7.30 7.88 4.08
CA LEU A 29 -6.73 7.35 2.83
C LEU A 29 -7.68 6.40 2.12
N ASP A 30 -8.41 5.55 2.85
CA ASP A 30 -9.43 4.68 2.29
C ASP A 30 -10.56 5.50 1.66
N LYS A 31 -11.11 6.47 2.39
CA LYS A 31 -12.11 7.41 1.84
C LYS A 31 -11.59 8.15 0.61
N PHE A 32 -10.34 8.58 0.63
CA PHE A 32 -9.73 9.24 -0.53
C PHE A 32 -9.63 8.27 -1.72
N ARG A 33 -9.16 7.04 -1.51
CA ARG A 33 -9.09 6.01 -2.55
C ARG A 33 -10.47 5.74 -3.15
N ASP A 34 -11.48 5.54 -2.31
CA ASP A 34 -12.84 5.25 -2.74
C ASP A 34 -13.43 6.45 -3.53
N SER A 35 -13.09 7.70 -3.15
CA SER A 35 -13.47 8.88 -3.93
C SER A 35 -12.83 8.94 -5.32
N LEU A 36 -11.64 8.37 -5.50
CA LEU A 36 -10.98 8.31 -6.81
C LEU A 36 -11.69 7.34 -7.76
N ASP A 37 -12.43 6.35 -7.24
CA ASP A 37 -13.14 5.37 -8.07
C ASP A 37 -14.30 5.97 -8.85
N ALA A 38 -14.88 7.06 -8.36
CA ALA A 38 -15.88 7.87 -9.07
C ALA A 38 -15.27 8.76 -10.17
N VAL A 39 -13.94 8.94 -10.20
CA VAL A 39 -13.27 9.78 -11.21
C VAL A 39 -12.88 8.91 -12.41
N HIS A 40 -13.44 9.25 -13.57
CA HIS A 40 -13.20 8.58 -14.85
C HIS A 40 -12.40 9.42 -15.84
N ASP A 41 -12.25 10.74 -15.60
CA ASP A 41 -11.47 11.62 -16.45
C ASP A 41 -9.97 11.58 -16.08
N PRO A 42 -9.09 11.07 -16.97
CA PRO A 42 -7.65 11.04 -16.74
C PRO A 42 -7.03 12.45 -16.61
N ALA A 43 -7.61 13.48 -17.24
CA ALA A 43 -7.08 14.84 -17.15
C ALA A 43 -7.26 15.41 -15.74
N SER A 44 -8.45 15.24 -15.16
CA SER A 44 -8.75 15.58 -13.76
C SER A 44 -7.83 14.87 -12.78
N LEU A 45 -7.55 13.57 -12.97
CA LEU A 45 -6.62 12.83 -12.12
C LEU A 45 -5.17 13.33 -12.25
N ARG A 46 -4.73 13.68 -13.46
CA ARG A 46 -3.40 14.29 -13.66
C ARG A 46 -3.29 15.66 -12.98
N ALA A 47 -4.36 16.46 -13.01
CA ALA A 47 -4.42 17.75 -12.33
C ALA A 47 -4.38 17.57 -10.79
N LEU A 48 -5.22 16.69 -10.25
CA LEU A 48 -5.25 16.34 -8.83
C LEU A 48 -3.88 15.85 -8.34
N ARG A 49 -3.27 14.90 -9.04
CA ARG A 49 -1.95 14.36 -8.70
C ARG A 49 -0.88 15.46 -8.64
N ARG A 50 -0.84 16.34 -9.64
CA ARG A 50 0.10 17.47 -9.70
C ARG A 50 -0.12 18.42 -8.52
N GLY A 51 -1.37 18.84 -8.31
CA GLY A 51 -1.73 19.71 -7.19
C GLY A 51 -1.37 19.13 -5.81
N LEU A 52 -1.42 17.80 -5.64
CA LEU A 52 -0.96 17.14 -4.42
C LEU A 52 0.57 17.07 -4.33
N ALA A 53 1.26 16.73 -5.43
CA ALA A 53 2.73 16.59 -5.46
C ALA A 53 3.48 17.93 -5.29
N ASP A 54 2.86 19.03 -5.75
CA ASP A 54 3.46 20.37 -5.73
C ASP A 54 3.29 21.07 -4.36
N ARG A 55 2.50 20.51 -3.44
CA ARG A 55 2.34 21.06 -2.10
C ARG A 55 3.67 21.11 -1.34
N ARG A 56 3.89 22.22 -0.63
CA ARG A 56 5.04 22.46 0.25
C ARG A 56 4.55 22.97 1.61
N PRO A 57 5.19 22.57 2.73
CA PRO A 57 6.31 21.62 2.84
C PRO A 57 5.91 20.18 2.46
N PHE A 58 6.91 19.31 2.27
CA PHE A 58 6.67 17.89 1.96
C PHE A 58 5.89 17.22 3.09
N ASP A 59 4.71 16.69 2.77
CA ASP A 59 3.88 15.89 3.68
C ASP A 59 3.78 14.44 3.14
N PRO A 60 4.22 13.42 3.90
CA PRO A 60 4.09 12.02 3.50
C PRO A 60 2.65 11.58 3.21
N ALA A 61 1.64 12.10 3.95
CA ALA A 61 0.25 11.73 3.73
C ALA A 61 -0.27 12.28 2.39
N THR A 62 0.01 13.54 2.10
CA THR A 62 -0.25 14.16 0.80
C THR A 62 0.48 13.44 -0.34
N SER A 63 1.73 13.03 -0.13
CA SER A 63 2.50 12.25 -1.12
C SER A 63 1.87 10.88 -1.40
N LEU A 64 1.35 10.21 -0.37
CA LEU A 64 0.61 8.96 -0.53
C LEU A 64 -0.69 9.18 -1.32
N ARG A 65 -1.44 10.26 -1.05
CA ARG A 65 -2.62 10.63 -1.85
C ARG A 65 -2.26 10.89 -3.31
N ALA A 66 -1.16 11.59 -3.58
CA ALA A 66 -0.67 11.79 -4.95
C ALA A 66 -0.37 10.45 -5.64
N ALA A 67 0.27 9.51 -4.94
CA ALA A 67 0.53 8.18 -5.46
C ALA A 67 -0.74 7.36 -5.72
N LEU A 68 -1.76 7.43 -4.85
CA LEU A 68 -3.06 6.78 -5.05
C LEU A 68 -3.78 7.35 -6.28
N ALA A 69 -3.74 8.67 -6.51
CA ALA A 69 -4.26 9.29 -7.72
C ALA A 69 -3.50 8.81 -8.98
N ALA A 70 -2.18 8.63 -8.88
CA ALA A 70 -1.37 8.07 -9.96
C ALA A 70 -1.74 6.60 -10.24
N LEU A 71 -2.01 5.80 -9.21
CA LEU A 71 -2.51 4.44 -9.38
C LEU A 71 -3.87 4.45 -10.10
N ARG A 72 -4.83 5.29 -9.67
CA ARG A 72 -6.12 5.38 -10.38
C ARG A 72 -5.94 5.74 -11.86
N LEU A 73 -5.04 6.70 -12.16
CA LEU A 73 -4.73 7.07 -13.54
C LEU A 73 -4.23 5.87 -14.37
N THR A 74 -3.41 4.99 -13.79
CA THR A 74 -2.90 3.81 -14.51
C THR A 74 -4.00 2.78 -14.75
N ALA A 75 -4.95 2.63 -13.83
CA ALA A 75 -6.11 1.76 -14.01
C ALA A 75 -7.04 2.23 -15.15
N LEU A 76 -7.06 3.53 -15.45
CA LEU A 76 -7.80 4.08 -16.60
C LEU A 76 -6.98 4.07 -17.91
N GLY A 77 -5.84 3.38 -17.95
CA GLY A 77 -4.97 3.34 -19.12
C GLY A 77 -4.16 4.63 -19.35
N GLY A 78 -4.12 5.54 -18.38
CA GLY A 78 -3.47 6.84 -18.51
C GLY A 78 -1.94 6.84 -18.36
N ASP A 79 -1.36 5.73 -17.86
CA ASP A 79 0.08 5.45 -17.77
C ASP A 79 0.25 3.92 -17.84
N SER A 80 0.91 3.42 -18.87
CA SER A 80 0.90 2.03 -19.29
C SER A 80 1.61 1.06 -18.34
N GLY A 81 2.26 1.51 -17.25
CA GLY A 81 3.05 0.58 -16.43
C GLY A 81 3.05 0.81 -14.92
N ALA A 82 2.18 1.68 -14.39
CA ALA A 82 2.25 2.13 -12.99
C ALA A 82 3.63 2.68 -12.57
N GLY A 83 4.48 3.04 -13.53
CA GLY A 83 5.90 3.30 -13.30
C GLY A 83 6.14 4.52 -12.42
N LEU A 84 5.37 5.59 -12.67
CA LEU A 84 5.44 6.81 -11.87
C LEU A 84 4.94 6.56 -10.43
N ALA A 85 3.75 5.98 -10.28
CA ALA A 85 3.16 5.67 -8.98
C ALA A 85 4.11 4.80 -8.13
N ARG A 86 4.65 3.75 -8.73
CA ARG A 86 5.61 2.85 -8.10
C ARG A 86 6.89 3.56 -7.67
N SER A 87 7.42 4.45 -8.50
CA SER A 87 8.62 5.23 -8.18
C SER A 87 8.41 6.17 -6.99
N GLU A 88 7.26 6.84 -6.93
CA GLU A 88 6.89 7.68 -5.79
C GLU A 88 6.70 6.86 -4.51
N LEU A 89 6.00 5.74 -4.60
CA LEU A 89 5.76 4.85 -3.47
C LEU A 89 7.07 4.26 -2.94
N ARG A 90 8.00 3.87 -3.82
CA ARG A 90 9.36 3.45 -3.42
C ARG A 90 10.10 4.53 -2.64
N ARG A 91 9.98 5.80 -3.04
CA ARG A 91 10.56 6.92 -2.29
C ARG A 91 9.86 7.12 -0.94
N LEU A 92 8.54 6.96 -0.91
CA LEU A 92 7.74 7.11 0.30
C LEU A 92 8.08 6.04 1.34
N VAL A 93 8.09 4.76 0.98
CA VAL A 93 8.43 3.67 1.90
C VAL A 93 9.87 3.72 2.40
N LYS A 94 10.79 4.35 1.64
CA LYS A 94 12.15 4.64 2.14
C LYS A 94 12.15 5.69 3.26
N ARG A 95 11.23 6.67 3.22
CA ARG A 95 11.11 7.74 4.21
C ARG A 95 10.21 7.38 5.38
N ARG A 96 9.20 6.54 5.14
CA ARG A 96 8.20 6.08 6.11
C ARG A 96 8.09 4.56 6.01
N ALA A 97 9.17 3.88 6.39
CA ALA A 97 9.25 2.42 6.39
C ALA A 97 8.29 1.79 7.42
N ASP A 98 7.83 2.61 8.35
CA ASP A 98 6.89 2.30 9.41
C ASP A 98 5.43 2.46 8.95
N TRP A 99 5.14 2.97 7.74
CA TRP A 99 3.77 3.17 7.27
C TRP A 99 3.20 1.96 6.56
N PRO A 100 2.25 1.21 7.16
CA PRO A 100 1.71 0.00 6.56
C PRO A 100 0.96 0.31 5.25
N TYR A 101 0.24 1.44 5.18
CA TYR A 101 -0.50 1.81 3.97
C TYR A 101 0.43 2.14 2.80
N ALA A 102 1.61 2.71 3.05
CA ALA A 102 2.58 3.01 1.99
C ALA A 102 3.14 1.73 1.36
N TRP A 103 3.43 0.71 2.19
CA TRP A 103 3.83 -0.61 1.72
C TRP A 103 2.71 -1.31 0.93
N HIS A 104 1.48 -1.26 1.44
CA HIS A 104 0.32 -1.82 0.74
C HIS A 104 0.06 -1.15 -0.61
N ALA A 105 0.11 0.19 -0.67
CA ALA A 105 -0.03 0.90 -1.94
C ALA A 105 1.08 0.55 -2.93
N LEU A 106 2.32 0.33 -2.46
CA LEU A 106 3.41 -0.16 -3.31
C LEU A 106 3.14 -1.60 -3.82
N ALA A 107 2.60 -2.47 -2.98
CA ALA A 107 2.17 -3.80 -3.40
C ALA A 107 1.07 -3.75 -4.47
N VAL A 108 0.08 -2.87 -4.33
CA VAL A 108 -0.95 -2.61 -5.36
C VAL A 108 -0.30 -2.19 -6.68
N ALA A 109 0.71 -1.30 -6.63
CA ALA A 109 1.44 -0.86 -7.82
C ALA A 109 2.17 -2.02 -8.53
N GLU A 110 2.84 -2.89 -7.77
CA GLU A 110 3.50 -4.07 -8.32
C GLU A 110 2.48 -5.07 -8.89
N ARG A 111 1.33 -5.33 -8.23
CA ARG A 111 0.29 -6.21 -8.79
C ARG A 111 -0.23 -5.71 -10.14
N ARG A 112 -0.53 -4.41 -10.26
CA ARG A 112 -0.96 -3.80 -11.53
C ARG A 112 0.11 -3.88 -12.60
N ARG A 113 1.38 -3.74 -12.21
CA ARG A 113 2.50 -3.95 -13.13
C ARG A 113 2.55 -5.41 -13.62
N ALA A 114 2.31 -6.38 -12.74
CA ALA A 114 2.30 -7.79 -13.10
C ALA A 114 1.12 -8.14 -14.02
N GLU A 115 -0.04 -7.54 -13.78
CA GLU A 115 -1.21 -7.64 -14.67
C GLU A 115 -0.91 -7.08 -16.06
N TRP A 116 -0.29 -5.89 -16.13
CA TRP A 116 0.13 -5.31 -17.39
C TRP A 116 1.17 -6.18 -18.12
N GLU A 117 2.17 -6.70 -17.40
CA GLU A 117 3.18 -7.60 -17.97
C GLU A 117 2.53 -8.86 -18.55
N ARG A 118 1.56 -9.45 -17.84
CA ARG A 118 0.83 -10.65 -18.30
C ARG A 118 -0.15 -10.39 -19.45
N ALA A 119 -0.62 -9.16 -19.58
CA ALA A 119 -1.52 -8.77 -20.66
C ALA A 119 -0.79 -8.52 -21.99
N ASP A 120 0.55 -8.46 -22.00
CA ASP A 120 1.35 -8.29 -23.21
C ASP A 120 1.37 -9.59 -24.05
N PRO A 121 0.75 -9.62 -25.24
CA PRO A 121 0.71 -10.82 -26.08
C PRO A 121 2.08 -11.25 -26.60
N LEU A 122 3.07 -10.34 -26.59
CA LEU A 122 4.43 -10.62 -27.03
C LEU A 122 5.30 -11.19 -25.92
N ALA A 123 4.84 -11.16 -24.67
CA ALA A 123 5.54 -11.73 -23.54
C ALA A 123 5.31 -13.26 -23.50
N LEU A 124 6.08 -13.98 -24.30
CA LEU A 124 6.04 -15.44 -24.38
C LEU A 124 6.85 -16.04 -23.21
N GLY A 125 6.17 -16.52 -22.17
CA GLY A 125 6.80 -17.34 -21.12
C GLY A 125 5.92 -17.58 -19.89
N ASN A 126 6.06 -18.76 -19.28
CA ASN A 126 5.29 -19.21 -18.10
C ASN A 126 5.56 -18.41 -16.80
N ARG A 127 6.42 -17.38 -16.83
CA ARG A 127 6.86 -16.61 -15.65
C ARG A 127 6.71 -15.10 -15.80
N VAL A 128 6.00 -14.65 -16.83
CA VAL A 128 5.75 -13.22 -17.05
C VAL A 128 4.93 -12.68 -15.88
N GLY A 129 5.41 -11.60 -15.26
CA GLY A 129 4.77 -11.01 -14.08
C GLY A 129 5.04 -11.71 -12.74
N THR A 130 5.61 -12.93 -12.71
CA THR A 130 5.83 -13.69 -11.46
C THR A 130 6.74 -12.94 -10.48
N GLY A 131 7.91 -12.49 -10.94
CA GLY A 131 8.83 -11.72 -10.09
C GLY A 131 8.23 -10.39 -9.60
N THR A 132 7.25 -9.84 -10.33
CA THR A 132 6.51 -8.64 -9.93
C THR A 132 5.47 -8.96 -8.85
N ILE A 133 4.77 -10.11 -8.96
CA ILE A 133 3.88 -10.62 -7.90
C ILE A 133 4.67 -10.94 -6.62
N GLU A 134 5.84 -11.57 -6.71
CA GLU A 134 6.68 -11.87 -5.54
C GLU A 134 7.09 -10.58 -4.79
N ARG A 135 7.44 -9.52 -5.53
CA ARG A 135 7.68 -8.20 -4.91
C ARG A 135 6.44 -7.64 -4.24
N ALA A 136 5.26 -7.80 -4.85
CA ALA A 136 4.01 -7.37 -4.22
C ALA A 136 3.76 -8.10 -2.89
N LEU A 137 3.95 -9.43 -2.86
CA LEU A 137 3.82 -10.24 -1.63
C LEU A 137 4.80 -9.76 -0.54
N GLU A 138 6.06 -9.52 -0.88
CA GLU A 138 7.05 -9.00 0.05
C GLU A 138 6.66 -7.62 0.59
N HIS A 139 6.07 -6.76 -0.25
CA HIS A 139 5.58 -5.45 0.21
C HIS A 139 4.38 -5.57 1.15
N GLU A 140 3.42 -6.47 0.90
CA GLU A 140 2.32 -6.71 1.86
C GLU A 140 2.86 -7.30 3.18
N ARG A 141 3.85 -8.19 3.11
CA ARG A 141 4.53 -8.71 4.32
C ARG A 141 5.18 -7.60 5.13
N ARG A 142 5.78 -6.60 4.47
CA ARG A 142 6.32 -5.41 5.14
C ARG A 142 5.22 -4.51 5.71
N ALA A 143 4.06 -4.42 5.07
CA ALA A 143 2.92 -3.71 5.64
C ALA A 143 2.47 -4.37 6.95
N LEU A 144 2.38 -5.71 6.99
CA LEU A 144 2.04 -6.45 8.21
C LEU A 144 3.15 -6.44 9.26
N ALA A 145 4.42 -6.36 8.85
CA ALA A 145 5.52 -6.19 9.79
C ALA A 145 5.49 -4.80 10.46
N ALA A 146 5.02 -3.77 9.74
CA ALA A 146 4.82 -2.43 10.29
C ALA A 146 3.58 -2.35 11.19
N ASP A 147 2.50 -3.08 10.85
CA ASP A 147 1.33 -3.25 11.69
C ASP A 147 0.62 -4.59 11.41
N PRO A 148 0.70 -5.57 12.32
CA PRO A 148 0.06 -6.88 12.16
C PRO A 148 -1.47 -6.82 12.05
N ALA A 149 -2.10 -5.76 12.54
CA ALA A 149 -3.55 -5.56 12.47
C ALA A 149 -4.00 -4.83 11.19
N PHE A 150 -3.08 -4.53 10.26
CA PHE A 150 -3.41 -3.83 9.03
C PHE A 150 -4.15 -4.75 8.02
N ALA A 151 -5.47 -4.83 8.19
CA ALA A 151 -6.36 -5.71 7.44
C ALA A 151 -6.21 -5.66 5.91
N PRO A 152 -6.02 -4.50 5.24
CA PRO A 152 -5.88 -4.48 3.78
C PRO A 152 -4.74 -5.34 3.25
N ALA A 153 -3.60 -5.39 3.96
CA ALA A 153 -2.47 -6.21 3.57
C ALA A 153 -2.69 -7.70 3.83
N ALA A 154 -3.31 -8.04 4.97
CA ALA A 154 -3.67 -9.42 5.30
C ALA A 154 -4.63 -10.02 4.25
N LEU A 155 -5.66 -9.27 3.88
CA LEU A 155 -6.62 -9.69 2.86
C LEU A 155 -5.98 -9.82 1.47
N ALA A 156 -5.11 -8.88 1.09
CA ALA A 156 -4.41 -8.95 -0.19
C ALA A 156 -3.46 -10.14 -0.29
N LEU A 157 -2.74 -10.48 0.79
CA LEU A 157 -1.93 -11.70 0.86
C LEU A 157 -2.78 -12.96 0.72
N ALA A 158 -3.89 -13.05 1.47
CA ALA A 158 -4.78 -14.20 1.40
C ALA A 158 -5.35 -14.38 -0.02
N ALA A 159 -5.84 -13.30 -0.64
CA ALA A 159 -6.35 -13.34 -2.01
C ALA A 159 -5.28 -13.75 -3.03
N THR A 160 -4.05 -13.25 -2.89
CA THR A 160 -2.95 -13.61 -3.80
C THR A 160 -2.52 -15.06 -3.60
N ALA A 161 -2.45 -15.55 -2.36
CA ALA A 161 -2.13 -16.94 -2.06
C ALA A 161 -3.16 -17.90 -2.63
N LEU A 162 -4.45 -17.58 -2.52
CA LEU A 162 -5.54 -18.35 -3.14
C LEU A 162 -5.40 -18.38 -4.67
N ALA A 163 -5.20 -17.22 -5.29
CA ALA A 163 -5.03 -17.15 -6.75
C ALA A 163 -3.83 -17.99 -7.24
N LEU A 164 -2.71 -17.98 -6.52
CA LEU A 164 -1.55 -18.80 -6.86
C LEU A 164 -1.81 -20.30 -6.65
N HIS A 165 -2.51 -20.65 -5.57
CA HIS A 165 -2.91 -22.03 -5.30
C HIS A 165 -3.80 -22.57 -6.43
N ASP A 166 -4.81 -21.81 -6.85
CA ASP A 166 -5.68 -22.19 -7.97
C ASP A 166 -4.89 -22.37 -9.27
N THR A 167 -3.96 -21.46 -9.60
CA THR A 167 -3.13 -21.63 -10.80
C THR A 167 -2.27 -22.89 -10.79
N ALA A 168 -1.86 -23.38 -9.62
CA ALA A 168 -1.10 -24.63 -9.51
C ALA A 168 -1.98 -25.86 -9.78
N HIS A 169 -3.30 -25.77 -9.54
CA HIS A 169 -4.24 -26.87 -9.80
C HIS A 169 -4.74 -26.93 -11.25
N TYR A 170 -4.62 -25.84 -12.01
CA TYR A 170 -5.05 -25.77 -13.41
C TYR A 170 -3.90 -25.80 -14.44
N ALA A 171 -2.67 -26.10 -14.03
CA ALA A 171 -1.58 -26.39 -14.96
C ALA A 171 -1.68 -27.85 -15.44
N PRO A 172 -1.99 -28.12 -16.72
CA PRO A 172 -2.00 -29.47 -17.29
C PRO A 172 -0.60 -30.08 -17.39
#